data_AF-A0A3B9KWZ3-F1
#
_entry.id   AF-A0A3B9KWZ3-F1
#
_cell.length_a   1.000
_cell.length_b   1.000
_cell.length_c   1.000
_cell.angle_alpha   90.00
_cell.angle_beta   90.00
_cell.angle_gamma   90.00
#
_symmetry.space_group_name_H-M   'P 1'
#
loop_
_entity.id
_entity.type
_entity.pdbx_description
1 polymer ?
#
loop_
_entity_poly.entity_id
_entity_poly.type
_entity_poly.pdbx_seq_one_letter_code
_entity_poly.pdbx_strand_id
1 'polypeptide(L)'
;MGDGNIQKLQEIVDRAKRLVFFGGAGVSTESGIPDFRSKDGLYNQKYKFPPEYMLSHACFVDRTEDFYEFYRDKILSYEAKPNAAH
;
A
#
# COMPACT_ATOMS: atom_id res chain seq x y z
N MET A 1 -13.51 -20.83 1.16
CA MET A 1 -14.42 -20.36 2.22
C MET A 1 -15.83 -20.77 1.79
N GLY A 2 -16.63 -21.36 2.66
CA GLY A 2 -18.00 -21.75 2.29
C GLY A 2 -18.93 -20.54 2.25
N ASP A 3 -19.97 -20.61 1.41
CA ASP A 3 -20.93 -19.53 1.16
C ASP A 3 -21.56 -18.93 2.44
N GLY A 4 -21.72 -19.73 3.50
CA GLY A 4 -22.26 -19.28 4.78
C GLY A 4 -21.40 -18.25 5.52
N ASN A 5 -20.07 -18.25 5.35
CA ASN A 5 -19.20 -17.26 5.98
C ASN A 5 -19.31 -15.88 5.31
N ILE A 6 -19.50 -15.86 3.99
CA ILE A 6 -19.68 -14.63 3.22
C ILE A 6 -21.04 -14.00 3.54
N GLN A 7 -22.11 -14.79 3.59
CA GLN A 7 -23.43 -14.33 3.98
C GLN A 7 -23.43 -13.70 5.39
N LYS A 8 -22.76 -14.35 6.35
CA LYS A 8 -22.63 -13.82 7.71
C LYS A 8 -21.86 -12.50 7.76
N LEU A 9 -20.81 -12.35 6.95
CA LEU A 9 -20.09 -11.08 6.84
C LEU A 9 -21.01 -9.98 6.29
N GLN A 10 -21.76 -10.27 5.23
CA GLN A 10 -22.72 -9.32 4.66
C GLN A 10 -23.76 -8.86 5.70
N GLU A 11 -24.34 -9.78 6.47
CA GLU A 11 -25.29 -9.43 7.54
C GLU A 11 -24.68 -8.52 8.61
N ILE A 12 -23.41 -8.75 8.98
CA ILE A 12 -22.69 -7.90 9.94
C ILE A 12 -22.50 -6.50 9.37
N VAL A 13 -22.12 -6.39 8.08
CA VAL A 13 -21.95 -5.11 7.38
C VAL A 13 -23.29 -4.36 7.31
N ASP A 14 -24.37 -5.02 6.89
CA ASP A 14 -25.69 -4.41 6.71
C ASP A 14 -26.29 -3.87 8.02
N ARG A 15 -26.01 -4.53 9.16
CA ARG A 15 -26.52 -4.13 10.48
C ARG A 15 -25.63 -3.11 11.20
N ALA A 16 -24.42 -2.87 10.72
CA ALA A 16 -23.46 -2.00 11.39
C ALA A 16 -23.89 -0.52 11.29
N LYS A 17 -24.10 0.13 12.44
CA LYS A 17 -24.33 1.59 12.50
C LYS A 17 -23.04 2.41 12.44
N ARG A 18 -21.91 1.76 12.74
CA ARG A 18 -20.56 2.33 12.75
C ARG A 18 -19.62 1.23 12.30
N LEU A 19 -18.95 1.45 11.17
CA LEU A 19 -18.02 0.49 10.58
C LEU A 19 -16.65 1.15 10.46
N VAL A 20 -15.61 0.43 10.86
CA VAL A 20 -14.22 0.87 10.73
C VAL A 20 -13.52 -0.11 9.80
N PHE A 21 -12.97 0.41 8.72
CA PHE A 21 -12.15 -0.33 7.78
C PHE A 21 -10.67 -0.09 8.09
N PHE A 22 -9.92 -1.16 8.31
CA PHE A 22 -8.46 -1.12 8.48
C PHE A 22 -7.80 -1.52 7.15
N GLY A 23 -7.57 -0.53 6.29
CA GLY A 23 -6.87 -0.70 5.03
C GLY A 23 -5.36 -0.54 5.15
N GLY A 24 -4.66 -0.95 4.09
CA GLY A 24 -3.23 -0.68 3.89
C GLY A 24 -2.93 -0.54 2.39
N ALA A 25 -1.66 -0.46 2.02
CA ALA A 25 -1.24 -0.29 0.61
C ALA A 25 -1.81 -1.37 -0.34
N GLY A 26 -2.10 -2.57 0.18
CA GLY A 26 -2.74 -3.66 -0.58
C GLY A 26 -4.07 -3.25 -1.24
N VAL A 27 -4.83 -2.33 -0.62
CA VAL A 27 -6.10 -1.82 -1.16
C VAL A 27 -5.90 -1.07 -2.48
N SER A 28 -4.70 -0.52 -2.71
CA SER A 28 -4.38 0.26 -3.92
C SER A 28 -3.65 -0.54 -5.00
N THR A 29 -3.37 -1.83 -4.78
CA THR A 29 -2.66 -2.68 -5.77
C THR A 29 -3.46 -2.85 -7.06
N GLU A 30 -4.79 -2.96 -6.96
CA GLU A 30 -5.69 -2.98 -8.12
C GLU A 30 -5.74 -1.64 -8.87
N SER A 31 -5.32 -0.54 -8.23
CA SER A 31 -5.15 0.76 -8.88
C SER A 31 -3.77 0.91 -9.55
N GLY A 32 -2.96 -0.15 -9.59
CA GLY A 32 -1.61 -0.15 -10.17
C GLY A 32 -0.52 0.39 -9.24
N ILE A 33 -0.82 0.65 -7.97
CA ILE A 33 0.17 1.12 -6.98
C ILE A 33 0.75 -0.10 -6.25
N PRO A 34 2.05 -0.40 -6.38
CA PRO A 34 2.64 -1.54 -5.69
C PRO A 34 2.59 -1.35 -4.18
N ASP A 35 2.40 -2.44 -3.44
CA ASP A 35 2.55 -2.42 -2.00
C ASP A 35 4.03 -2.52 -1.58
N PHE A 36 4.27 -2.47 -0.27
CA PHE A 36 5.62 -2.48 0.27
C PHE A 36 6.17 -3.90 0.49
N ARG A 37 5.36 -4.86 0.94
CA ARG A 37 5.84 -6.07 1.63
C ARG A 37 5.42 -7.39 0.99
N SER A 38 4.55 -7.38 -0.01
CA SER A 38 4.21 -8.59 -0.75
C SER A 38 5.42 -9.11 -1.52
N LYS A 39 5.33 -10.34 -2.03
CA LYS A 39 6.41 -10.99 -2.78
C LYS A 39 7.00 -10.10 -3.89
N ASP A 40 6.14 -9.37 -4.60
CA ASP A 40 6.50 -8.45 -5.68
C ASP A 40 6.51 -6.97 -5.23
N GLY A 41 6.33 -6.72 -3.93
CA GLY A 41 6.30 -5.40 -3.32
C GLY A 41 7.67 -4.72 -3.26
N LEU A 42 7.68 -3.43 -2.97
CA LEU A 42 8.87 -2.58 -3.01
C LEU A 42 10.06 -3.16 -2.23
N TYR A 43 9.85 -3.79 -1.08
CA TYR A 43 10.94 -4.24 -0.21
C TYR A 43 11.65 -5.50 -0.70
N ASN A 44 11.06 -6.22 -1.67
CA ASN A 44 11.67 -7.39 -2.28
C ASN A 44 12.46 -7.06 -3.57
N GLN A 45 12.47 -5.78 -3.99
CA GLN A 45 13.21 -5.32 -5.14
C GLN A 45 14.63 -4.85 -4.74
N LYS A 46 15.58 -4.93 -5.68
CA LYS A 46 16.97 -4.52 -5.44
C LYS A 46 17.19 -3.06 -5.83
N TYR A 47 17.73 -2.28 -4.90
CA TYR A 47 18.07 -0.88 -5.09
C TYR A 47 19.46 -0.56 -4.53
N LYS A 48 19.85 0.72 -4.62
CA LYS A 48 21.12 1.24 -4.10
C LYS A 48 21.28 1.00 -2.59
N PHE A 49 20.20 1.13 -1.82
CA PHE A 49 20.12 0.83 -0.39
C PHE A 49 18.82 0.07 -0.06
N PRO A 50 18.67 -0.50 1.14
CA PRO A 50 17.39 -1.08 1.55
C PRO A 50 16.24 -0.03 1.46
N PRO A 51 15.07 -0.38 0.92
CA PRO A 51 13.92 0.53 0.81
C PRO A 51 13.50 1.18 2.12
N GLU A 52 13.63 0.48 3.24
CA GLU A 52 13.35 1.03 4.57
C GLU A 52 14.31 2.18 4.92
N TYR A 53 15.58 2.09 4.50
CA TYR A 53 16.51 3.20 4.65
C TYR A 53 16.17 4.32 3.67
N MET A 54 15.94 4.02 2.40
CA MET A 54 15.64 5.03 1.38
C MET A 54 14.37 5.85 1.65
N LEU A 55 13.41 5.30 2.41
CA LEU A 55 12.20 5.99 2.86
C LEU A 55 12.31 6.56 4.29
N SER A 56 13.48 6.46 4.93
CA SER A 56 13.68 6.94 6.29
C SER A 56 14.02 8.43 6.36
N HIS A 57 13.76 9.03 7.53
CA HIS A 57 14.25 10.37 7.86
C HIS A 57 15.77 10.50 7.75
N ALA A 58 16.52 9.45 8.12
CA ALA A 58 17.98 9.47 8.03
C ALA A 58 18.46 9.61 6.58
N CYS A 59 17.87 8.86 5.64
CA CYS A 59 18.19 9.03 4.22
C CYS A 59 17.77 10.41 3.70
N PHE A 60 16.61 10.93 4.13
CA PHE A 60 16.20 12.28 3.77
C PHE A 60 17.22 13.36 4.19
N VAL A 61 17.81 13.25 5.39
CA VAL A 61 18.79 14.21 5.91
C VAL A 61 20.20 13.99 5.34
N ASP A 62 20.69 12.76 5.35
CA ASP A 62 22.09 12.44 5.01
C ASP A 62 22.32 12.27 3.50
N ARG A 63 21.25 11.99 2.76
CA ARG A 63 21.25 11.53 1.36
C ARG A 63 20.00 12.04 0.61
N THR A 64 19.69 13.33 0.74
CA THR A 64 18.45 13.93 0.22
C THR A 64 18.19 13.63 -1.27
N GLU A 65 19.23 13.60 -2.10
CA GLU A 65 19.11 13.27 -3.52
C GLU A 65 18.64 11.83 -3.75
N ASP A 66 19.27 10.84 -3.08
CA ASP A 66 18.88 9.43 -3.15
C ASP A 66 17.42 9.23 -2.67
N PHE A 67 17.03 9.91 -1.59
CA PHE A 67 15.65 9.88 -1.08
C PHE A 67 14.66 10.34 -2.16
N TYR A 68 14.91 11.50 -2.75
CA TYR A 68 13.98 12.08 -3.71
C TYR A 68 13.97 11.38 -5.07
N GLU A 69 15.09 10.79 -5.50
CA GLU A 69 15.14 9.91 -6.67
C GLU A 69 14.23 8.70 -6.46
N PHE A 70 14.43 7.97 -5.35
CA PHE A 70 13.60 6.81 -5.02
C PHE A 70 12.12 7.19 -4.84
N TYR A 71 11.84 8.29 -4.13
CA TYR A 71 10.48 8.75 -3.87
C TYR A 71 9.71 9.10 -5.15
N ARG A 72 10.33 9.83 -6.08
CA ARG A 72 9.69 10.19 -7.35
C ARG A 72 9.46 9.00 -8.25
N ASP A 73 10.41 8.06 -8.29
CA ASP A 73 10.33 6.89 -9.15
C ASP A 73 9.34 5.84 -8.63
N LYS A 74 9.28 5.64 -7.31
CA LYS A 74 8.57 4.50 -6.70
C LYS A 74 7.33 4.83 -5.88
N ILE A 75 7.21 6.05 -5.36
CA ILE A 75 6.11 6.42 -4.44
C ILE A 75 5.05 7.27 -5.13
N LEU A 76 5.47 8.18 -6.02
CA LEU A 76 4.53 9.09 -6.69
C LEU A 76 3.75 8.36 -7.79
N SER A 77 2.42 8.34 -7.65
CA SER A 77 1.49 7.66 -8.57
C SER A 77 0.43 8.64 -9.07
N TYR A 78 0.83 9.59 -9.91
CA TYR A 78 -0.01 10.72 -10.32
C TYR A 78 -1.26 10.33 -11.13
N GLU A 79 -1.18 9.24 -11.89
CA GLU A 79 -2.24 8.80 -12.80
C GLU A 79 -3.19 7.78 -12.18
N ALA A 80 -2.91 7.34 -10.95
CA ALA A 80 -3.70 6.31 -10.28
C ALA A 80 -5.11 6.83 -9.94
N LYS A 81 -6.12 5.99 -10.18
CA LYS A 81 -7.53 6.28 -9.85
C LYS A 81 -8.01 5.37 -8.72
N PRO A 82 -8.97 5.82 -7.88
CA PRO A 82 -9.62 4.96 -6.91
C PRO A 82 -10.20 3.70 -7.56
N ASN A 83 -10.10 2.57 -6.86
CA ASN A 83 -10.75 1.32 -7.25
C ASN A 83 -12.00 1.07 -6.39
N ALA A 84 -12.68 -0.05 -6.60
CA ALA A 84 -13.94 -0.37 -5.92
C ALA A 84 -13.84 -0.49 -4.39
N ALA A 85 -12.63 -0.65 -3.84
CA ALA A 85 -12.42 -0.75 -2.40
C ALA A 85 -12.28 0.62 -1.69
N HIS A 86 -12.09 1.71 -2.43
CA HIS A 86 -12.03 3.09 -1.91
C HIS A 86 -13.41 3.75 -1.95
#